data_AF-A0AAJ7P928-F1
#
_entry.id   AF-A0AAJ7P928-F1
#
_cell.length_a   1.000
_cell.length_b   1.000
_cell.length_c   1.000
_cell.angle_alpha   90.00
_cell.angle_beta   90.00
_cell.angle_gamma   90.00
#
_symmetry.space_group_name_H-M   'P 1'
#
loop_
_entity.id
_entity.type
_entity.pdbx_description
1 polymer ?
#
loop_
_entity_poly.entity_id
_entity_poly.type
_entity_poly.pdbx_seq_one_letter_code
_entity_poly.pdbx_strand_id
1 'polypeptide(L)'
;MRRFIRDFGPAYFATDGDFLTCKVCEKVVNAEKKFFVEQHVKSAQHQNRLQTPGRSNQNVCLLSDFLNLSNKQSPSNMDLCQMLRGTNIPLFKVQNQSFRNCLEKYSKYQVPEHTTLRKTYLRKLYDATILKIRTAIGENPIWISMDETTDGKGRYVVNTIIGRQANASQLNAKMGCLLSGLSPEKDHK
;
A
#
# COMPACT_ATOMS: atom_id res chain seq x y z
N MET A 1 7.63 18.42 -32.32
CA MET A 1 7.76 17.66 -31.06
C MET A 1 7.72 16.13 -31.22
N ARG A 2 7.12 15.57 -32.29
CA ARG A 2 7.08 14.11 -32.57
C ARG A 2 8.43 13.38 -32.58
N ARG A 3 9.53 14.08 -32.88
CA ARG A 3 10.92 13.55 -32.77
C ARG A 3 11.26 13.01 -31.37
N PHE A 4 10.82 13.69 -30.31
CA PHE A 4 11.13 13.28 -28.94
C PHE A 4 10.35 12.04 -28.51
N ILE A 5 9.16 11.82 -29.08
CA ILE A 5 8.38 10.60 -28.86
C ILE A 5 9.07 9.40 -29.52
N ARG A 6 9.74 9.61 -30.67
CA ARG A 6 10.54 8.57 -31.32
C ARG A 6 11.84 8.28 -30.57
N ASP A 7 12.52 9.32 -30.09
CA ASP A 7 13.84 9.18 -29.44
C ASP A 7 13.74 8.60 -28.02
N PHE A 8 12.73 9.00 -27.24
CA PHE A 8 12.55 8.56 -25.84
C PHE A 8 11.45 7.51 -25.67
N GLY A 9 10.55 7.37 -26.65
CA GLY A 9 9.47 6.37 -26.65
C GLY A 9 8.08 6.93 -26.28
N PRO A 10 7.00 6.38 -26.87
CA PRO A 10 5.61 6.82 -26.63
C PRO A 10 5.06 6.43 -25.25
N ALA A 11 5.76 5.57 -24.51
CA ALA A 11 5.41 5.23 -23.14
C ALA A 11 5.67 6.40 -22.17
N TYR A 12 6.63 7.28 -22.47
CA TYR A 12 7.08 8.33 -21.56
C TYR A 12 6.56 9.72 -21.93
N PHE A 13 6.33 9.97 -23.23
CA PHE A 13 5.91 11.28 -23.72
C PHE A 13 4.70 11.20 -24.66
N ALA A 14 3.83 12.21 -24.56
CA ALA A 14 2.71 12.47 -25.46
C ALA A 14 2.82 13.89 -26.04
N THR A 15 2.19 14.14 -27.19
CA THR A 15 2.13 15.49 -27.78
C THR A 15 0.79 15.71 -28.44
N ASP A 16 0.18 16.85 -28.14
CA ASP A 16 -1.08 17.30 -28.76
C ASP A 16 -0.84 18.27 -29.93
N GLY A 17 0.42 18.43 -30.35
CA GLY A 17 0.83 19.32 -31.45
C GLY A 17 1.61 20.54 -30.94
N ASP A 18 1.09 21.20 -29.90
CA ASP A 18 1.65 22.44 -29.37
C ASP A 18 2.56 22.24 -28.16
N PHE A 19 2.31 21.19 -27.35
CA PHE A 19 3.05 20.91 -26.13
C PHE A 19 3.51 19.45 -26.08
N LEU A 20 4.64 19.21 -25.39
CA LEU A 20 5.15 17.88 -25.08
C LEU A 20 4.85 17.58 -23.62
N THR A 21 4.05 16.55 -23.35
CA THR A 21 3.64 16.17 -21.99
C THR A 21 4.36 14.89 -21.60
N CYS A 22 5.01 14.89 -20.43
CA CYS A 22 5.56 13.68 -19.85
C CYS A 22 4.46 12.91 -19.10
N LYS A 23 4.17 11.68 -19.52
CA LYS A 23 3.17 10.81 -18.89
C LYS A 23 3.55 10.38 -17.47
N VAL A 24 4.86 10.28 -17.19
CA VAL A 24 5.38 9.88 -15.88
C VAL A 24 5.29 11.03 -14.87
N CYS A 25 5.56 12.25 -15.32
CA CYS A 25 5.58 13.43 -14.45
C CYS A 25 4.26 14.21 -14.45
N GLU A 26 3.33 13.91 -15.37
CA GLU A 26 2.07 14.64 -15.60
C GLU A 26 2.29 16.14 -15.76
N LYS A 27 3.39 16.51 -16.45
CA LYS A 27 3.80 17.90 -16.66
C LYS A 27 4.15 18.14 -18.12
N VAL A 28 3.89 19.37 -18.56
CA VAL A 28 4.41 19.88 -19.83
C VAL A 28 5.91 20.10 -19.69
N VAL A 29 6.66 19.60 -20.67
CA VAL A 29 8.12 19.68 -20.74
C VAL A 29 8.48 20.62 -21.90
N ASN A 30 9.42 21.53 -21.65
CA ASN A 30 9.93 22.41 -22.70
C ASN A 30 10.62 21.56 -23.80
N ALA A 31 10.09 21.64 -25.02
CA ALA A 31 10.55 20.89 -26.19
C ALA A 31 11.24 21.78 -27.26
N GLU A 32 11.62 23.02 -26.91
CA GLU A 32 12.36 23.94 -27.80
C GLU A 32 13.72 23.33 -28.19
N LYS A 33 14.45 22.80 -27.22
CA LYS A 33 15.76 22.16 -27.40
C LYS A 33 15.77 20.77 -26.78
N LYS A 34 16.50 19.84 -27.43
CA LYS A 34 16.67 18.45 -26.94
C LYS A 34 17.23 18.39 -25.52
N PHE A 35 18.12 19.33 -25.19
CA PHE A 35 18.73 19.45 -23.87
C PHE A 35 17.71 19.54 -22.72
N PHE A 36 16.63 20.31 -22.88
CA PHE A 36 15.62 20.45 -21.82
C PHE A 36 14.86 19.14 -21.56
N VAL A 37 14.62 18.36 -22.61
CA VAL A 37 13.98 17.04 -22.50
C VAL A 37 14.94 16.05 -21.83
N GLU A 38 16.22 16.03 -22.20
CA GLU A 38 17.23 15.19 -21.56
C GLU A 38 17.42 15.51 -20.08
N GLN A 39 17.46 16.80 -19.74
CA GLN A 39 17.55 17.26 -18.35
C GLN A 39 16.33 16.83 -17.54
N HIS A 40 15.12 16.91 -18.13
CA HIS A 40 13.91 16.43 -17.50
C HIS A 40 13.98 14.92 -17.19
N VAL A 41 14.37 14.10 -18.16
CA VAL A 41 14.47 12.63 -18.00
C VAL A 41 15.51 12.26 -16.94
N LYS A 42 16.63 12.99 -16.88
CA LYS A 42 17.69 12.80 -15.88
C LYS A 42 17.36 13.39 -14.50
N SER A 43 16.27 14.15 -14.37
CA SER A 43 15.91 14.76 -13.09
C SER A 43 15.53 13.69 -12.06
N ALA A 44 15.90 13.93 -10.79
CA ALA A 44 15.53 13.04 -9.69
C ALA A 44 14.01 12.85 -9.58
N GLN A 45 13.22 13.88 -9.90
CA GLN A 45 11.75 13.79 -9.91
C GLN A 45 11.25 12.77 -10.94
N HIS A 46 11.82 12.76 -12.15
CA HIS A 46 11.46 11.81 -13.20
C HIS A 46 11.93 10.40 -12.85
N GLN A 47 13.17 10.24 -12.41
CA GLN A 47 13.73 8.94 -12.02
C GLN A 47 12.99 8.28 -10.85
N ASN A 48 12.64 9.05 -9.81
CA ASN A 48 11.86 8.53 -8.69
C ASN A 48 10.48 8.04 -9.15
N ARG A 49 9.81 8.78 -10.05
CA ARG A 49 8.50 8.37 -10.58
C ARG A 49 8.58 7.20 -11.56
N LEU A 50 9.69 7.03 -12.28
CA LEU A 50 9.95 5.83 -13.09
C LEU A 50 10.16 4.57 -12.24
N GLN A 51 10.87 4.69 -11.13
CA GLN A 51 11.09 3.59 -10.17
C GLN A 51 9.84 3.27 -9.34
N THR A 52 8.80 4.12 -9.41
CA THR A 52 7.48 3.85 -8.83
C THR A 52 6.44 3.67 -9.94
N PRO A 53 6.49 2.57 -10.73
CA PRO A 53 5.51 2.34 -11.78
C PRO A 53 4.14 2.10 -11.13
N GLY A 54 3.25 3.09 -11.24
CA GLY A 54 1.85 2.97 -10.83
C GLY A 54 1.45 3.78 -9.60
N ARG A 55 1.29 5.10 -9.75
CA ARG A 55 0.25 5.85 -9.02
C ARG A 55 -1.07 5.83 -9.81
N SER A 56 -1.49 4.67 -10.29
CA SER A 56 -2.86 4.49 -10.75
C SER A 56 -3.72 4.17 -9.53
N ASN A 57 -4.25 5.18 -8.82
CA ASN A 57 -5.28 5.00 -7.77
C ASN A 57 -5.10 3.72 -6.92
N GLN A 58 -3.86 3.40 -6.51
CA GLN A 58 -3.67 2.28 -5.62
C GLN A 58 -4.18 2.76 -4.29
N ASN A 59 -5.40 2.32 -3.98
CA ASN A 59 -5.96 2.33 -2.65
C ASN A 59 -4.81 2.07 -1.69
N VAL A 60 -4.62 2.96 -0.72
CA VAL A 60 -3.58 2.85 0.33
C VAL A 60 -3.80 1.60 1.22
N CYS A 61 -4.73 0.72 0.81
CA CYS A 61 -5.11 -0.48 1.47
C CYS A 61 -4.17 -1.64 1.12
N LEU A 62 -3.22 -1.91 2.01
CA LEU A 62 -2.43 -3.15 2.06
C LEU A 62 -3.28 -4.44 2.22
N LEU A 63 -4.61 -4.30 2.27
CA LEU A 63 -5.62 -5.34 2.42
C LEU A 63 -6.63 -5.34 1.25
N SER A 64 -6.38 -4.58 0.17
CA SER A 64 -7.28 -4.48 -0.99
C SER A 64 -7.76 -5.84 -1.49
N ASP A 65 -6.85 -6.81 -1.57
CA ASP A 65 -7.12 -8.16 -2.09
C ASP A 65 -8.05 -8.98 -1.18
N PHE A 66 -8.17 -8.59 0.09
CA PHE A 66 -8.97 -9.27 1.11
C PHE A 66 -10.24 -8.49 1.49
N LEU A 67 -10.49 -7.33 0.89
CA LEU A 67 -11.62 -6.46 1.22
C LEU A 67 -12.68 -6.47 0.13
N ASN A 68 -13.81 -7.11 0.42
CA ASN A 68 -15.03 -6.98 -0.39
C ASN A 68 -15.87 -5.80 0.12
N LEU A 69 -15.72 -4.62 -0.49
CA LEU A 69 -16.62 -3.48 -0.27
C LEU A 69 -17.94 -3.72 -1.01
N SER A 70 -19.06 -3.45 -0.34
CA SER A 70 -20.39 -3.48 -0.98
C SER A 70 -20.67 -2.13 -1.64
N ASN A 71 -21.53 -2.09 -2.67
CA ASN A 71 -21.95 -0.86 -3.35
C ASN A 71 -22.49 0.24 -2.42
N LYS A 72 -22.91 -0.10 -1.19
CA LYS A 72 -23.38 0.86 -0.18
C LYS A 72 -22.25 1.47 0.67
N GLN A 73 -21.02 1.04 0.49
CA GLN A 73 -19.88 1.44 1.31
C GLN A 73 -18.92 2.29 0.49
N SER A 74 -18.67 3.50 0.97
CA SER A 74 -17.77 4.42 0.28
C SER A 74 -16.31 4.01 0.49
N PRO A 75 -15.50 3.94 -0.57
CA PRO A 75 -14.05 3.71 -0.46
C PRO A 75 -13.36 4.74 0.45
N SER A 76 -13.77 6.00 0.38
CA SER A 76 -13.21 7.09 1.21
C SER A 76 -13.32 6.83 2.73
N ASN A 77 -14.46 6.30 3.20
CA ASN A 77 -14.64 5.95 4.62
C ASN A 77 -13.80 4.74 5.03
N MET A 78 -13.50 3.84 4.09
CA MET A 78 -12.59 2.73 4.32
C MET A 78 -11.16 3.26 4.53
N ASP A 79 -10.71 4.14 3.65
CA ASP A 79 -9.40 4.78 3.75
C ASP A 79 -9.26 5.61 5.04
N LEU A 80 -10.30 6.36 5.42
CA LEU A 80 -10.34 7.09 6.68
C LEU A 80 -10.18 6.15 7.88
N CYS A 81 -10.93 5.05 7.91
CA CYS A 81 -10.84 4.06 8.99
C CYS A 81 -9.43 3.44 9.08
N GLN A 82 -8.85 3.10 7.93
CA GLN A 82 -7.51 2.54 7.86
C GLN A 82 -6.44 3.54 8.30
N MET A 83 -6.54 4.79 7.87
CA MET A 83 -5.63 5.87 8.25
C MET A 83 -5.66 6.09 9.76
N LEU A 84 -6.85 6.19 10.36
CA LEU A 84 -7.01 6.37 11.81
C LEU A 84 -6.38 5.21 12.58
N ARG A 85 -6.63 3.97 12.14
CA ARG A 85 -6.03 2.77 12.75
C ARG A 85 -4.51 2.74 12.58
N GLY A 86 -4.00 3.06 11.38
CA GLY A 86 -2.57 3.04 11.07
C GLY A 86 -1.78 4.13 11.81
N THR A 87 -2.42 5.23 12.17
CA THR A 87 -1.84 6.33 12.97
C THR A 87 -2.11 6.20 14.47
N ASN A 88 -2.72 5.09 14.90
CA ASN A 88 -3.13 4.86 16.29
C ASN A 88 -4.03 5.98 16.86
N ILE A 89 -4.88 6.57 16.01
CA ILE A 89 -5.86 7.58 16.41
C ILE A 89 -7.18 6.89 16.76
N PRO A 90 -7.71 7.09 17.99
CA PRO A 90 -8.99 6.51 18.38
C PRO A 90 -10.14 6.97 17.48
N LEU A 91 -11.00 6.03 17.05
CA LEU A 91 -12.11 6.32 16.14
C LEU A 91 -13.10 7.37 16.66
N PHE A 92 -13.27 7.49 17.98
CA PHE A 92 -14.18 8.49 18.56
C PHE A 92 -13.72 9.94 18.28
N LYS A 93 -12.43 10.16 17.96
CA LYS A 93 -11.90 11.48 17.59
C LYS A 93 -12.57 12.05 16.33
N VAL A 94 -13.15 11.20 15.51
CA VAL A 94 -13.96 11.59 14.34
C VAL A 94 -15.21 12.38 14.72
N GLN A 95 -15.70 12.30 15.96
CA GLN A 95 -16.82 13.11 16.43
C GLN A 95 -16.42 14.52 16.86
N ASN A 96 -15.12 14.82 16.98
CA ASN A 96 -14.69 16.17 17.32
C ASN A 96 -15.04 17.15 16.19
N GLN A 97 -15.68 18.27 16.55
CA GLN A 97 -16.17 19.23 15.55
C GLN A 97 -15.04 19.85 14.72
N SER A 98 -13.89 20.18 15.32
CA SER A 98 -12.74 20.72 14.59
C SER A 98 -12.18 19.71 13.59
N PHE A 99 -12.11 18.43 13.99
CA PHE A 99 -11.69 17.35 13.11
C PHE A 99 -12.64 17.19 11.92
N ARG A 100 -13.96 17.17 12.18
CA ARG A 100 -14.99 17.08 11.13
C ARG A 100 -14.95 18.26 10.18
N ASN A 101 -14.96 19.48 10.71
CA ASN A 101 -14.92 20.69 9.90
C ASN A 101 -13.69 20.72 8.99
N CYS A 102 -12.53 20.29 9.49
CA CYS A 102 -11.31 20.21 8.71
C CYS A 102 -11.45 19.19 7.56
N LEU A 103 -11.85 17.96 7.86
CA LEU A 103 -11.99 16.93 6.83
C LEU A 103 -13.08 17.27 5.81
N GLU A 104 -14.24 17.74 6.23
CA GLU A 104 -15.37 18.05 5.35
C GLU A 104 -15.04 19.22 4.42
N LYS A 105 -14.27 20.21 4.90
CA LYS A 105 -13.79 21.35 4.09
C LYS A 105 -12.96 20.91 2.89
N TYR A 106 -12.10 19.90 3.04
CA TYR A 106 -11.17 19.48 1.99
C TYR A 106 -11.62 18.24 1.21
N SER A 107 -12.41 17.35 1.80
CA SER A 107 -12.78 16.06 1.20
C SER A 107 -14.07 16.08 0.38
N LYS A 108 -14.93 17.10 0.51
CA LYS A 108 -16.30 17.15 -0.08
C LYS A 108 -17.23 15.98 0.31
N TYR A 109 -16.79 15.10 1.21
CA TYR A 109 -17.58 13.97 1.73
C TYR A 109 -17.95 14.22 3.19
N GLN A 110 -19.13 13.76 3.59
CA GLN A 110 -19.54 13.80 5.00
C GLN A 110 -18.79 12.75 5.81
N VAL A 111 -18.28 13.18 6.95
CA VAL A 111 -17.49 12.32 7.82
C VAL A 111 -18.43 11.38 8.59
N PRO A 112 -18.25 10.05 8.52
CA PRO A 112 -19.15 9.10 9.16
C PRO A 112 -19.08 9.18 10.69
N GLU A 113 -20.07 8.62 11.36
CA GLU A 113 -20.03 8.48 12.80
C GLU A 113 -19.02 7.41 13.24
N HIS A 114 -18.45 7.56 14.44
CA HIS A 114 -17.51 6.58 14.98
C HIS A 114 -18.14 5.18 15.11
N THR A 115 -19.45 5.11 15.38
CA THR A 115 -20.20 3.85 15.46
C THR A 115 -20.23 3.15 14.10
N THR A 116 -20.44 3.89 13.01
CA THR A 116 -20.42 3.39 11.63
C THR A 116 -19.03 2.90 11.26
N LEU A 117 -17.98 3.67 11.58
CA LEU A 117 -16.59 3.25 11.39
C LEU A 117 -16.29 1.95 12.14
N ARG A 118 -16.71 1.83 13.39
CA ARG A 118 -16.47 0.66 14.23
C ARG A 118 -17.23 -0.59 13.76
N LYS A 119 -18.54 -0.47 13.49
CA LYS A 119 -19.40 -1.62 13.16
C LYS A 119 -19.20 -2.12 11.74
N THR A 120 -18.99 -1.20 10.79
CA THR A 120 -19.01 -1.51 9.36
C THR A 120 -17.60 -1.67 8.80
N TYR A 121 -16.74 -0.67 8.99
CA TYR A 121 -15.45 -0.61 8.30
C TYR A 121 -14.35 -1.33 9.09
N LEU A 122 -14.27 -1.10 10.41
CA LEU A 122 -13.30 -1.73 11.28
C LEU A 122 -13.52 -3.25 11.35
N ARG A 123 -14.77 -3.71 11.39
CA ARG A 123 -15.11 -5.14 11.33
C ARG A 123 -14.52 -5.81 10.08
N LYS A 124 -14.73 -5.21 8.91
CA LYS A 124 -14.18 -5.73 7.65
C LYS A 124 -12.66 -5.77 7.63
N LEU A 125 -12.03 -4.74 8.20
CA LEU A 125 -10.59 -4.70 8.37
C LEU A 125 -10.06 -5.82 9.26
N TYR A 126 -10.77 -6.17 10.33
CA TYR A 126 -10.44 -7.32 11.15
C TYR A 126 -10.61 -8.62 10.36
N ASP A 127 -11.76 -8.83 9.72
CA ASP A 127 -12.05 -10.03 8.95
C ASP A 127 -10.99 -10.26 7.85
N ALA A 128 -10.61 -9.20 7.13
CA ALA A 128 -9.55 -9.24 6.12
C ALA A 128 -8.18 -9.57 6.72
N THR A 129 -7.87 -9.05 7.92
CA THR A 129 -6.62 -9.35 8.63
C THR A 129 -6.57 -10.81 9.06
N ILE A 130 -7.67 -11.33 9.61
CA ILE A 130 -7.81 -12.75 9.97
C ILE A 130 -7.66 -13.63 8.73
N LEU A 131 -8.29 -13.27 7.61
CA LEU A 131 -8.17 -14.01 6.37
C LEU A 131 -6.71 -14.03 5.88
N LYS A 132 -6.02 -12.88 5.90
CA LYS A 132 -4.59 -12.79 5.57
C LYS A 132 -3.73 -13.68 6.47
N ILE A 133 -4.00 -13.70 7.78
CA ILE A 133 -3.29 -14.57 8.73
C ILE A 133 -3.57 -16.05 8.40
N ARG A 134 -4.83 -16.43 8.14
CA ARG A 134 -5.20 -17.80 7.77
C ARG A 134 -4.52 -18.24 6.48
N THR A 135 -4.52 -17.39 5.45
CA THR A 135 -3.81 -17.66 4.19
C THR A 135 -2.30 -17.80 4.40
N ALA A 136 -1.72 -16.99 5.29
CA ALA A 136 -0.30 -17.07 5.62
C ALA A 136 0.06 -18.34 6.43
N ILE A 137 -0.86 -18.85 7.25
CA ILE A 137 -0.68 -20.11 7.99
C ILE A 137 -0.86 -21.30 7.06
N GLY A 138 -1.90 -21.31 6.22
CA GLY A 138 -2.27 -22.45 5.37
C GLY A 138 -2.71 -23.65 6.22
N GLU A 139 -2.37 -24.86 5.77
CA GLU A 139 -2.67 -26.13 6.45
C GLU A 139 -1.57 -26.55 7.44
N ASN A 140 -0.73 -25.61 7.86
CA ASN A 140 0.38 -25.90 8.76
C ASN A 140 -0.08 -25.97 10.22
N PRO A 141 0.56 -26.83 11.05
CA PRO A 141 0.32 -26.80 12.48
C PRO A 141 0.66 -25.43 13.07
N ILE A 142 -0.13 -25.01 14.05
CA ILE A 142 0.07 -23.76 14.79
C ILE A 142 0.53 -24.08 16.22
N TRP A 143 1.33 -23.19 16.79
CA TRP A 143 1.59 -23.17 18.21
C TRP A 143 1.02 -21.89 18.81
N ILE A 144 0.60 -21.96 20.07
CA ILE A 144 -0.02 -20.85 20.78
C ILE A 144 0.70 -20.73 22.13
N SER A 145 1.18 -19.54 22.45
CA SER A 145 1.68 -19.18 23.77
C SER A 145 0.72 -18.18 24.41
N MET A 146 0.33 -18.44 25.64
CA MET A 146 -0.55 -17.58 26.42
C MET A 146 0.18 -17.16 27.69
N ASP A 147 0.21 -15.86 27.94
CA ASP A 147 0.79 -15.29 29.15
C ASP A 147 -0.25 -14.39 29.82
N GLU A 148 -0.53 -14.62 31.09
CA GLU A 148 -1.51 -13.83 31.86
C GLU A 148 -0.78 -12.82 32.73
N THR A 149 -1.16 -11.56 32.60
CA THR A 149 -0.65 -10.46 33.44
C THR A 149 -1.83 -9.74 34.08
N THR A 150 -1.74 -9.49 35.38
CA THR A 150 -2.67 -8.61 36.09
C THR A 150 -2.07 -7.21 36.19
N ASP A 151 -2.82 -6.19 35.77
CA ASP A 151 -2.35 -4.82 35.91
C ASP A 151 -2.50 -4.28 37.34
N GLY A 152 -1.87 -3.14 37.64
CA GLY A 152 -1.96 -2.50 38.96
C GLY A 152 -3.37 -2.01 39.35
N LYS A 153 -4.37 -2.15 38.47
CA LYS A 153 -5.79 -1.86 38.72
C LYS A 153 -6.63 -3.14 38.89
N GLY A 154 -5.99 -4.32 38.94
CA GLY A 154 -6.66 -5.62 39.09
C GLY A 154 -7.35 -6.13 37.82
N ARG A 155 -7.03 -5.59 36.64
CA ARG A 155 -7.54 -6.09 35.35
C ARG A 155 -6.63 -7.19 34.84
N TYR A 156 -7.21 -8.33 34.51
CA TYR A 156 -6.51 -9.47 33.92
C TYR A 156 -6.38 -9.25 32.40
N VAL A 157 -5.16 -9.40 31.90
CA VAL A 157 -4.82 -9.31 30.47
C VAL A 157 -4.12 -10.60 30.07
N VAL A 158 -4.66 -11.31 29.09
CA VAL A 158 -4.00 -12.47 28.49
C VAL A 158 -3.36 -12.05 27.17
N ASN A 159 -2.05 -12.14 27.09
CA ASN A 159 -1.29 -11.97 25.86
C ASN A 159 -1.21 -13.31 25.14
N THR A 160 -1.74 -13.37 23.92
CA THR A 160 -1.75 -14.58 23.09
C THR A 160 -0.89 -14.38 21.86
N ILE A 161 0.19 -15.15 21.75
CA ILE A 161 1.06 -15.19 20.58
C ILE A 161 0.75 -16.47 19.81
N ILE A 162 0.53 -16.33 18.50
CA ILE A 162 0.28 -17.45 17.58
C ILE A 162 1.43 -17.50 16.58
N GLY A 163 2.02 -18.67 16.40
CA GLY A 163 3.03 -18.90 15.38
C GLY A 163 2.72 -20.10 14.51
N ARG A 164 3.20 -20.05 13.27
CA ARG A 164 3.17 -21.17 12.32
C ARG A 164 4.34 -22.10 12.64
N GLN A 165 4.07 -23.38 12.83
CA GLN A 165 5.11 -24.40 12.95
C GLN A 165 5.50 -24.85 11.54
N ALA A 166 6.74 -24.54 11.14
CA ALA A 166 7.27 -24.97 9.85
C ALA A 166 7.70 -26.44 9.92
N ASN A 167 7.19 -27.27 9.01
CA ASN A 167 7.70 -28.63 8.84
C ASN A 167 9.07 -28.55 8.15
N ALA A 168 10.05 -29.35 8.62
CA ALA A 168 11.43 -29.34 8.13
C ALA A 168 11.55 -29.51 6.59
N SER A 169 10.58 -30.17 5.96
CA SER A 169 10.49 -30.33 4.51
C SER A 169 10.24 -29.03 3.72
N GLN A 170 9.66 -27.99 4.33
CA GLN A 170 9.44 -26.68 3.69
C GLN A 170 10.66 -25.73 3.79
N LEU A 171 11.58 -25.97 4.72
CA LEU A 171 12.84 -25.21 4.84
C LEU A 171 13.78 -25.53 3.67
N ASN A 172 13.85 -26.79 3.24
CA ASN A 172 14.68 -27.22 2.10
C ASN A 172 14.19 -26.65 0.76
N ALA A 173 12.87 -26.43 0.59
CA ALA A 173 12.32 -25.82 -0.63
C ALA A 173 12.64 -24.31 -0.74
N LYS A 174 12.72 -23.60 0.39
CA LYS A 174 13.13 -22.17 0.42
C LYS A 174 14.66 -21.99 0.32
N MET A 175 15.45 -22.90 0.91
CA MET A 175 16.91 -22.87 0.75
C MET A 175 17.40 -23.35 -0.62
N GLY A 176 16.71 -24.29 -1.26
CA GLY A 176 17.07 -24.76 -2.61
C GLY A 176 16.99 -23.69 -3.70
N CYS A 177 16.09 -22.71 -3.54
CA CYS A 177 15.93 -21.60 -4.48
C CYS A 177 16.97 -20.47 -4.27
N LEU A 178 17.58 -20.39 -3.08
CA LEU A 178 18.65 -19.42 -2.78
C LEU A 178 20.03 -19.90 -3.25
N LEU A 179 20.24 -21.22 -3.30
CA LEU A 179 21.52 -21.82 -3.72
C LEU A 179 21.63 -22.05 -5.23
N SER A 180 20.55 -22.01 -6.00
CA SER A 180 20.59 -22.08 -7.47
C SER A 180 20.99 -20.76 -8.15
N GLY A 181 21.10 -19.66 -7.39
CA GLY A 181 21.53 -18.34 -7.87
C GLY A 181 23.05 -18.08 -7.79
N LEU A 182 23.82 -19.02 -7.26
CA LEU A 182 25.29 -18.93 -7.19
C LEU A 182 25.90 -20.16 -7.88
N SER A 183 25.89 -20.16 -9.21
CA SER A 183 26.86 -20.97 -9.97
C SER A 183 28.06 -20.09 -10.34
N PRO A 184 29.29 -20.60 -10.23
CA PRO A 184 30.51 -19.82 -10.43
C PRO A 184 30.67 -19.42 -11.91
N GLU A 185 31.07 -18.18 -12.13
CA GLU A 185 31.54 -17.69 -13.43
C GLU A 185 32.60 -18.66 -13.97
N LYS A 186 32.36 -19.17 -15.19
CA LYS A 186 33.34 -19.93 -15.95
C LYS A 186 34.28 -18.92 -16.60
N ASP A 187 35.49 -18.78 -16.06
CA ASP A 187 36.59 -18.14 -16.76
C ASP A 187 36.94 -18.93 -18.03
N HIS A 188 36.70 -18.33 -19.19
CA HIS A 188 37.29 -18.74 -20.45
C HIS A 188 38.72 -18.19 -20.53
N LYS A 189 39.69 -19.09 -20.64
CA LYS A 189 40.96 -18.83 -21.33
C LYS A 189 40.81 -19.20 -22.79
#